data_AF-A0A7S1MSZ8-F1
#
_entry.id   AF-A0A7S1MSZ8-F1
#
_cell.length_a   1.000
_cell.length_b   1.000
_cell.length_c   1.000
_cell.angle_alpha   90.00
_cell.angle_beta   90.00
_cell.angle_gamma   90.00
#
_symmetry.space_group_name_H-M   'P 1'
#
loop_
_entity.id
_entity.type
_entity.pdbx_description
1 polymer ?
#
loop_
_entity_poly.entity_id
_entity_poly.type
_entity_poly.pdbx_seq_one_letter_code
_entity_poly.pdbx_strand_id
1 'polypeptide(L)'
;MAFGGSLTDFAALANAITVVVLVIVGLFTAAPGGGQNAKHWFPWHPVLMTIAFPALMSLGRFTFLTNEVRSMETRRKDHRLIMVVATVAMLFGYLCIFMAHLPKRRFFGYDFNTRQWGDYRRVAHAWLGYLLIFMVLAQSCTGIRKLSFLQAGKRILVSHGNFGKTIIVLAGFNMLLAIRFWGWRNDYKVGMYIVTVLSVCFGVIWPRPETKDGEDDKLLPG
;
A
#
# COMPACT_ATOMS: atom_id res chain seq x y z
N MET A 1 -16.25 -0.43 -8.97
CA MET A 1 -15.99 -1.48 -7.96
C MET A 1 -17.25 -1.61 -7.11
N ALA A 2 -18.08 -2.63 -7.33
CA ALA A 2 -19.12 -2.95 -6.34
C ALA A 2 -18.49 -3.82 -5.25
N PHE A 3 -18.89 -3.63 -4.00
CA PHE A 3 -18.57 -4.50 -2.89
C PHE A 3 -19.76 -5.44 -2.71
N GLY A 4 -19.52 -6.71 -2.36
CA GLY A 4 -20.53 -7.77 -2.39
C GLY A 4 -21.58 -7.68 -1.30
N GLY A 5 -21.68 -6.52 -0.66
CA GLY A 5 -22.56 -6.27 0.47
C GLY A 5 -22.18 -7.00 1.74
N SER A 6 -21.06 -7.73 1.76
CA SER A 6 -20.62 -8.44 2.97
C SER A 6 -20.13 -7.45 4.03
N LEU A 7 -20.36 -7.74 5.31
CA LEU A 7 -19.84 -6.91 6.42
C LEU A 7 -18.32 -6.72 6.33
N THR A 8 -17.60 -7.75 5.86
CA THR A 8 -16.15 -7.70 5.69
C THR A 8 -15.74 -6.73 4.58
N ASP A 9 -16.50 -6.71 3.49
CA ASP A 9 -16.24 -5.82 2.36
C ASP A 9 -16.36 -4.35 2.80
N PHE A 10 -17.42 -4.05 3.56
CA PHE A 10 -17.60 -2.74 4.18
C PHE A 10 -16.48 -2.42 5.18
N ALA A 11 -16.08 -3.37 6.01
CA ALA A 11 -15.02 -3.17 7.00
C ALA A 11 -13.66 -2.89 6.35
N ALA A 12 -13.30 -3.61 5.27
CA ALA A 12 -12.06 -3.39 4.53
C ALA A 12 -12.04 -2.01 3.86
N LEU A 13 -13.15 -1.62 3.22
CA LEU A 13 -13.30 -0.29 2.63
C LEU A 13 -13.25 0.82 3.69
N ALA A 14 -14.02 0.67 4.78
CA ALA A 14 -14.04 1.63 5.86
C ALA A 14 -12.63 1.82 6.44
N ASN A 15 -11.90 0.73 6.71
CA ASN A 15 -10.53 0.81 7.21
C ASN A 15 -9.58 1.54 6.23
N ALA A 16 -9.69 1.26 4.93
CA ALA A 16 -8.89 1.94 3.89
C ALA A 16 -9.17 3.45 3.82
N ILE A 17 -10.43 3.87 4.00
CA ILE A 17 -10.81 5.29 4.07
C ILE A 17 -10.30 5.90 5.38
N THR A 18 -10.54 5.24 6.51
CA THR A 18 -10.18 5.72 7.84
C THR A 18 -8.68 5.98 7.95
N VAL A 19 -7.82 5.07 7.49
CA VAL A 19 -6.36 5.27 7.58
C VAL A 19 -5.90 6.51 6.78
N VAL A 20 -6.49 6.77 5.61
CA VAL A 20 -6.18 7.96 4.80
C VAL A 20 -6.70 9.23 5.47
N VAL A 21 -7.96 9.23 5.92
CA VAL A 21 -8.58 10.37 6.60
C VAL A 21 -7.81 10.75 7.86
N LEU A 22 -7.40 9.76 8.66
CA LEU A 22 -6.58 10.03 9.83
C LEU A 22 -5.24 10.66 9.41
N VAL A 23 -4.50 10.12 8.44
CA VAL A 23 -3.25 10.77 8.01
C VAL A 23 -3.46 12.22 7.55
N ILE A 24 -4.53 12.50 6.79
CA ILE A 24 -4.88 13.87 6.36
C ILE A 24 -5.16 14.76 7.59
N VAL A 25 -6.00 14.30 8.51
CA VAL A 25 -6.35 15.05 9.73
C VAL A 25 -5.11 15.32 10.57
N GLY A 26 -4.29 14.30 10.83
CA GLY A 26 -3.07 14.41 11.63
C GLY A 26 -2.01 15.34 11.04
N LEU A 27 -1.99 15.52 9.72
CA LEU A 27 -1.03 16.42 9.05
C LEU A 27 -1.54 17.85 8.92
N PHE A 28 -2.81 18.04 8.53
CA PHE A 28 -3.31 19.35 8.11
C PHE A 28 -4.11 20.10 9.18
N THR A 29 -4.57 19.44 10.24
CA THR A 29 -5.26 20.12 11.34
C THR A 29 -4.28 20.63 12.40
N ALA A 30 -4.75 21.47 13.32
CA ALA A 30 -3.97 22.00 14.45
C ALA A 30 -3.64 20.95 15.54
N ALA A 31 -3.72 19.65 15.24
CA ALA A 31 -3.29 18.61 16.15
C ALA A 31 -1.77 18.71 16.43
N PRO A 32 -1.29 18.29 17.62
CA PRO A 32 0.14 18.27 17.91
C PRO A 32 0.93 17.50 16.85
N GLY A 33 1.98 18.09 16.29
CA GLY A 33 2.76 17.52 15.18
C GLY A 33 2.12 17.66 13.79
N GLY A 34 0.92 18.25 13.69
CA GLY A 34 0.22 18.60 12.46
C GLY A 34 0.53 20.03 11.99
N GLY A 35 -0.52 20.76 11.59
CA GLY A 35 -0.47 22.16 11.15
C GLY A 35 0.36 22.39 9.89
N GLN A 36 0.54 21.35 9.07
CA GLN A 36 1.35 21.44 7.88
C GLN A 36 0.65 22.23 6.78
N ASN A 37 1.40 23.03 6.03
CA ASN A 37 0.85 23.77 4.90
C ASN A 37 0.67 22.84 3.68
N ALA A 38 -0.55 22.76 3.13
CA ALA A 38 -0.88 21.96 1.95
C ALA A 38 -0.13 22.38 0.67
N LYS A 39 0.50 23.56 0.65
CA LYS A 39 1.38 24.00 -0.44
C LYS A 39 2.77 23.36 -0.39
N HIS A 40 3.17 22.76 0.73
CA HIS A 40 4.45 22.07 0.84
C HIS A 40 4.38 20.65 0.28
N TRP A 41 5.51 20.18 -0.25
CA TRP A 41 5.62 18.83 -0.81
C TRP A 41 5.56 17.74 0.26
N PHE A 42 6.19 17.97 1.42
CA PHE A 42 6.34 16.93 2.45
C PHE A 42 5.02 16.31 2.91
N PRO A 43 3.95 17.05 3.25
CA PRO A 43 2.71 16.46 3.77
C PRO A 43 1.99 15.56 2.77
N TRP A 44 2.19 15.77 1.46
CA TRP A 44 1.59 14.91 0.43
C TRP A 44 2.29 13.56 0.31
N HIS A 45 3.56 13.45 0.67
CA HIS A 45 4.26 12.15 0.72
C HIS A 45 3.52 11.11 1.59
N PRO A 46 3.31 11.33 2.91
CA PRO A 46 2.62 10.37 3.75
C PRO A 46 1.16 10.16 3.35
N VAL A 47 0.45 11.17 2.85
CA VAL A 47 -0.92 11.00 2.32
C VAL A 47 -0.93 10.03 1.13
N LEU A 48 -0.10 10.27 0.12
CA LEU A 48 -0.04 9.44 -1.08
C LEU A 48 0.51 8.04 -0.81
N MET A 49 1.48 7.90 0.10
CA MET A 49 1.96 6.59 0.54
C MET A 49 0.88 5.82 1.31
N THR A 50 0.03 6.49 2.08
CA THR A 50 -1.11 5.87 2.77
C THR A 50 -2.20 5.45 1.81
N ILE A 51 -2.51 6.27 0.80
CA ILE A 51 -3.41 5.91 -0.30
C ILE A 51 -2.88 4.68 -1.03
N ALA A 52 -1.58 4.64 -1.36
CA ALA A 52 -0.99 3.53 -2.09
C ALA A 52 -0.99 2.23 -1.29
N PHE A 53 -0.34 2.21 -0.12
CA PHE A 53 -0.01 0.97 0.58
C PHE A 53 -1.17 0.44 1.46
N PRO A 54 -1.50 1.04 2.62
CA PRO A 54 -2.51 0.47 3.50
C PRO A 54 -3.93 0.53 2.91
N ALA A 55 -4.23 1.47 2.00
CA ALA A 55 -5.53 1.55 1.34
C ALA A 55 -5.60 0.74 0.04
N LEU A 56 -5.05 1.25 -1.07
CA LEU A 56 -5.28 0.67 -2.39
C LEU A 56 -4.63 -0.71 -2.59
N MET A 57 -3.41 -0.96 -2.10
CA MET A 57 -2.80 -2.30 -2.24
C MET A 57 -3.57 -3.37 -1.47
N SER A 58 -4.02 -3.04 -0.24
CA SER A 58 -4.88 -3.93 0.55
C SER A 58 -6.20 -4.21 -0.16
N LEU A 59 -6.92 -3.17 -0.61
CA LEU A 59 -8.19 -3.29 -1.33
C LEU A 59 -8.05 -4.02 -2.66
N GLY A 60 -6.97 -3.77 -3.39
CA GLY A 60 -6.76 -4.40 -4.68
C GLY A 60 -6.49 -5.90 -4.53
N ARG A 61 -5.89 -6.38 -3.44
CA ARG A 61 -5.89 -7.82 -3.15
C ARG A 61 -7.26 -8.31 -2.69
N PHE A 62 -7.98 -7.49 -1.93
CA PHE A 62 -9.31 -7.81 -1.41
C PHE A 62 -10.33 -8.10 -2.53
N THR A 63 -10.12 -7.60 -3.76
CA THR A 63 -10.95 -7.99 -4.93
C THR A 63 -10.96 -9.49 -5.24
N PHE A 64 -9.94 -10.23 -4.79
CA PHE A 64 -9.87 -11.70 -4.87
C PHE A 64 -10.45 -12.42 -3.64
N LEU A 65 -10.94 -11.69 -2.65
CA LEU A 65 -11.48 -12.25 -1.40
C LEU A 65 -12.99 -12.05 -1.26
N THR A 66 -13.59 -11.14 -2.03
CA THR A 66 -15.05 -10.94 -2.00
C THR A 66 -15.78 -12.21 -2.46
N ASN A 67 -16.89 -12.52 -1.80
CA ASN A 67 -17.75 -13.68 -2.10
C ASN A 67 -18.68 -13.45 -3.30
N GLU A 68 -18.49 -12.36 -4.05
CA GLU A 68 -19.32 -12.11 -5.22
C GLU A 68 -19.09 -13.15 -6.32
N VAL A 69 -20.18 -13.54 -6.99
CA VAL A 69 -20.19 -14.36 -8.22
C VAL A 69 -19.69 -13.51 -9.39
N ARG A 70 -18.46 -13.01 -9.31
CA ARG A 70 -17.76 -12.36 -10.43
C ARG A 70 -16.83 -13.34 -11.09
N SER A 71 -16.79 -13.28 -12.42
CA SER A 71 -15.81 -14.03 -13.19
C SER A 71 -14.39 -13.64 -12.78
N MET A 72 -13.48 -14.62 -12.83
CA MET A 72 -12.07 -14.38 -12.52
C MET A 72 -11.46 -13.29 -13.42
N GLU A 73 -11.92 -13.16 -14.67
CA GLU A 73 -11.47 -12.11 -15.58
C GLU A 73 -11.77 -10.70 -15.03
N THR A 74 -12.98 -10.47 -14.54
CA THR A 74 -13.38 -9.18 -13.95
C THR A 74 -12.54 -8.87 -12.71
N ARG A 75 -12.32 -9.86 -11.84
CA ARG A 75 -11.49 -9.69 -10.63
C ARG A 75 -10.04 -9.33 -10.97
N ARG A 76 -9.46 -9.95 -12.01
CA ARG A 76 -8.12 -9.59 -12.54
C ARG A 76 -8.09 -8.15 -13.06
N LYS A 77 -9.12 -7.72 -13.79
CA LYS A 77 -9.23 -6.35 -14.32
C LYS A 77 -9.30 -5.33 -13.17
N ASP A 78 -10.17 -5.56 -12.19
CA ASP A 78 -10.31 -4.72 -11.00
C ASP A 78 -8.99 -4.64 -10.22
N HIS A 79 -8.39 -5.80 -9.91
CA HIS A 79 -7.10 -5.88 -9.23
C HIS A 79 -6.03 -5.05 -9.95
N ARG A 80 -5.88 -5.26 -11.26
CA ARG A 80 -4.88 -4.54 -12.08
C ARG A 80 -5.10 -3.04 -12.04
N LEU A 81 -6.34 -2.59 -12.21
CA LEU A 81 -6.68 -1.16 -12.19
C LEU A 81 -6.26 -0.53 -10.86
N ILE A 82 -6.61 -1.15 -9.74
CA ILE A 82 -6.29 -0.64 -8.40
C ILE A 82 -4.78 -0.65 -8.17
N MET A 83 -4.06 -1.71 -8.56
CA MET A 83 -2.60 -1.78 -8.42
C MET A 83 -1.88 -0.70 -9.24
N VAL A 84 -2.39 -0.37 -10.44
CA VAL A 84 -1.84 0.72 -11.26
C VAL A 84 -2.03 2.05 -10.54
N VAL A 85 -3.24 2.35 -10.05
CA VAL A 85 -3.50 3.58 -9.30
C VAL A 85 -2.65 3.65 -8.02
N ALA A 86 -2.50 2.54 -7.29
CA ALA A 86 -1.64 2.46 -6.12
C ALA A 86 -0.16 2.73 -6.46
N THR A 87 0.33 2.16 -7.56
CA THR A 87 1.71 2.37 -8.03
C THR A 87 1.94 3.82 -8.41
N VAL A 88 1.00 4.43 -9.14
CA VAL A 88 1.08 5.86 -9.51
C VAL A 88 1.05 6.75 -8.26
N ALA A 89 0.15 6.49 -7.31
CA ALA A 89 0.11 7.22 -6.04
C ALA A 89 1.42 7.10 -5.26
N MET A 90 2.01 5.91 -5.18
CA MET A 90 3.32 5.69 -4.55
C MET A 90 4.42 6.51 -5.24
N LEU A 91 4.47 6.51 -6.57
CA LEU A 91 5.48 7.27 -7.33
C LEU A 91 5.34 8.79 -7.12
N PHE A 92 4.12 9.32 -7.12
CA PHE A 92 3.90 10.72 -6.75
C PHE A 92 4.24 10.99 -5.28
N GLY A 93 3.94 10.07 -4.37
CA GLY A 93 4.37 10.17 -2.98
C GLY A 93 5.90 10.22 -2.84
N TYR A 94 6.62 9.44 -3.65
CA TYR A 94 8.08 9.49 -3.70
C TYR A 94 8.59 10.82 -4.28
N LEU A 95 7.97 11.31 -5.36
CA LEU A 95 8.29 12.62 -5.93
C LEU A 95 8.11 13.73 -4.89
N CYS A 96 7.02 13.71 -4.11
CA CYS A 96 6.78 14.67 -3.03
C CYS A 96 7.93 14.69 -2.00
N ILE A 97 8.40 13.54 -1.50
CA ILE A 97 9.50 13.52 -0.53
C ILE A 97 10.83 13.91 -1.17
N PHE A 98 11.06 13.52 -2.41
CA PHE A 98 12.24 13.93 -3.17
C PHE A 98 12.31 15.46 -3.29
N MET A 99 11.22 16.10 -3.71
CA MET A 99 11.12 17.57 -3.84
C MET A 99 11.23 18.28 -2.49
N ALA A 100 10.67 17.71 -1.41
CA ALA A 100 10.81 18.25 -0.06
C ALA A 100 12.26 18.21 0.46
N HIS A 101 13.02 17.21 0.04
CA HIS A 101 14.39 16.99 0.47
C HIS A 101 15.45 17.67 -0.41
N LEU A 102 15.14 17.93 -1.68
CA LEU A 102 16.07 18.47 -2.67
C LEU A 102 16.76 19.77 -2.20
N PRO A 103 16.05 20.81 -1.68
CA PRO A 103 16.70 22.04 -1.22
C PRO A 103 17.66 21.83 -0.04
N LYS A 104 17.37 20.84 0.81
CA LYS A 104 18.16 20.52 2.01
C LYS A 104 19.24 19.48 1.75
N ARG A 105 19.30 18.91 0.53
CA ARG A 105 20.17 17.79 0.16
C ARG A 105 20.15 16.65 1.20
N ARG A 106 18.95 16.21 1.59
CA ARG A 106 18.75 15.12 2.56
C ARG A 106 18.23 13.87 1.86
N PHE A 107 19.03 12.85 1.65
CA PHE A 107 18.60 11.62 0.97
C PHE A 107 19.02 10.40 1.78
N PHE A 108 18.23 9.32 1.72
CA PHE A 108 18.52 8.07 2.45
C PHE A 108 18.62 8.23 3.98
N GLY A 109 18.10 9.34 4.52
CA GLY A 109 18.28 9.71 5.92
C GLY A 109 19.63 10.36 6.24
N TYR A 110 20.47 10.63 5.24
CA TYR A 110 21.74 11.33 5.35
C TYR A 110 21.61 12.78 4.92
N ASP A 111 22.17 13.72 5.69
CA ASP A 111 22.28 15.13 5.35
C ASP A 111 23.63 15.39 4.70
N PHE A 112 23.63 15.66 3.38
CA PHE A 112 24.86 15.87 2.62
C PHE A 112 25.52 17.22 2.89
N ASN A 113 24.80 18.18 3.49
CA ASN A 113 25.39 19.47 3.87
C ASN A 113 26.16 19.34 5.20
N THR A 114 25.54 18.71 6.21
CA THR A 114 26.18 18.55 7.53
C THR A 114 27.05 17.31 7.64
N ARG A 115 26.98 16.39 6.67
CA ARG A 115 27.65 15.08 6.66
C ARG A 115 27.28 14.19 7.85
N GLN A 116 26.01 14.24 8.25
CA GLN A 116 25.51 13.48 9.40
C GLN A 116 24.31 12.63 9.02
N TRP A 117 24.22 11.45 9.64
CA TRP A 117 23.02 10.63 9.59
C TRP A 117 21.94 11.23 10.49
N GLY A 118 20.69 11.16 10.04
CA GLY A 118 19.54 11.49 10.86
C GLY A 118 19.25 10.43 11.92
N ASP A 119 18.16 10.63 12.66
CA ASP A 119 17.63 9.64 13.60
C ASP A 119 17.50 8.25 12.94
N TYR A 120 18.00 7.21 13.61
CA TYR A 120 18.08 5.85 13.06
C TYR A 120 16.73 5.31 12.58
N ARG A 121 15.60 5.73 13.17
CA ARG A 121 14.25 5.30 12.74
C ARG A 121 13.88 5.91 11.40
N ARG A 122 14.28 7.17 11.16
CA ARG A 122 14.08 7.85 9.87
C ARG A 122 14.98 7.24 8.80
N VAL A 123 16.21 6.87 9.15
CA VAL A 123 17.13 6.17 8.24
C VAL A 123 16.54 4.80 7.85
N ALA A 124 16.10 4.01 8.84
CA ALA A 124 15.45 2.72 8.58
C ALA A 124 14.20 2.85 7.70
N HIS A 125 13.33 3.82 8.01
CA HIS A 125 12.14 4.11 7.21
C HIS A 125 12.49 4.49 5.76
N ALA A 126 13.54 5.30 5.56
CA ALA A 126 13.97 5.70 4.23
C ALA A 126 14.47 4.50 3.40
N TRP A 127 15.39 3.70 3.95
CA TRP A 127 15.93 2.52 3.25
C TRP A 127 14.86 1.48 2.95
N LEU A 128 13.98 1.19 3.91
CA LEU A 128 12.86 0.28 3.69
C LEU A 128 11.88 0.85 2.65
N GLY A 129 11.65 2.16 2.64
CA GLY A 129 10.85 2.83 1.61
C GLY A 129 11.42 2.67 0.20
N TYR A 130 12.73 2.84 0.02
CA TYR A 130 13.38 2.60 -1.28
C TYR A 130 13.26 1.15 -1.72
N LEU A 131 13.50 0.20 -0.82
CA LEU A 131 13.32 -1.22 -1.09
C LEU A 131 11.89 -1.53 -1.53
N LEU A 132 10.89 -0.99 -0.83
CA LEU A 132 9.47 -1.15 -1.17
C LEU A 132 9.14 -0.60 -2.56
N ILE A 133 9.63 0.58 -2.91
CA ILE A 133 9.42 1.15 -4.26
C ILE A 133 9.97 0.19 -5.32
N PHE A 134 11.20 -0.31 -5.14
CA PHE A 134 11.80 -1.28 -6.05
C PHE A 134 10.97 -2.58 -6.15
N MET A 135 10.55 -3.14 -5.01
CA MET A 135 9.72 -4.35 -4.98
C MET A 135 8.37 -4.15 -5.66
N VAL A 136 7.72 -2.99 -5.48
CA VAL A 136 6.44 -2.66 -6.14
C VAL A 136 6.61 -2.55 -7.64
N LEU A 137 7.68 -1.90 -8.11
CA LEU A 137 7.97 -1.83 -9.56
C LEU A 137 8.22 -3.23 -10.14
N ALA A 138 9.03 -4.05 -9.46
CA ALA A 138 9.26 -5.43 -9.87
C ALA A 138 7.94 -6.25 -9.88
N GLN A 139 7.10 -6.10 -8.85
CA GLN A 139 5.79 -6.74 -8.76
C GLN A 139 4.85 -6.29 -9.89
N SER A 140 4.85 -5.02 -10.25
CA SER A 140 4.07 -4.50 -11.38
C SER A 140 4.54 -5.09 -12.72
N CYS A 141 5.85 -5.17 -12.96
CA CYS A 141 6.39 -5.83 -14.14
C CYS A 141 6.02 -7.33 -14.20
N THR A 142 6.16 -8.06 -13.07
CA THR A 142 5.76 -9.47 -13.03
C THR A 142 4.26 -9.67 -13.22
N GLY A 143 3.42 -8.76 -12.71
CA GLY A 143 1.96 -8.79 -12.89
C GLY A 143 1.55 -8.61 -14.34
N ILE A 144 2.18 -7.67 -15.05
CA ILE A 144 1.96 -7.47 -16.50
C ILE A 144 2.33 -8.73 -17.28
N ARG A 145 3.54 -9.26 -17.04
CA ARG A 145 4.00 -10.50 -17.72
C ARG A 145 3.06 -11.67 -17.41
N LYS A 146 2.69 -11.85 -16.14
CA LYS A 146 1.77 -12.91 -15.71
C LYS A 146 0.44 -12.86 -16.47
N LEU A 147 -0.11 -11.67 -16.67
CA LEU A 147 -1.35 -11.52 -17.44
C LEU A 147 -1.18 -11.97 -18.90
N SER A 148 -0.07 -11.59 -19.56
CA SER A 148 0.23 -12.03 -20.93
C SER A 148 0.33 -13.56 -21.03
N PHE A 149 0.97 -14.22 -20.06
CA PHE A 149 1.04 -15.68 -20.06
C PHE A 149 -0.31 -16.34 -19.78
N LEU A 150 -1.13 -15.78 -18.89
CA LEU A 150 -2.48 -16.28 -18.64
C LEU A 150 -3.38 -16.16 -19.86
N GLN A 151 -3.25 -15.09 -20.64
CA GLN A 151 -3.96 -14.92 -21.92
C GLN A 151 -3.51 -15.96 -22.97
N ALA A 152 -2.27 -16.43 -22.89
CA ALA A 152 -1.75 -17.52 -23.71
C ALA A 152 -2.00 -18.92 -23.12
N GLY A 153 -2.86 -19.03 -22.09
CA GLY A 153 -3.18 -20.29 -21.43
C GLY A 153 -2.08 -20.89 -20.53
N LYS A 154 -1.01 -20.13 -20.23
CA LYS A 154 0.13 -20.61 -19.44
C LYS A 154 0.09 -20.09 -18.00
N ARG A 155 0.12 -21.00 -17.03
CA ARG A 155 0.19 -20.67 -15.59
C ARG A 155 1.65 -20.58 -15.14
N ILE A 156 2.25 -19.40 -15.28
CA ILE A 156 3.59 -19.12 -14.72
C ILE A 156 3.53 -18.08 -13.58
N LEU A 157 4.66 -17.89 -12.88
CA LEU A 157 4.81 -16.88 -11.81
C LEU A 157 3.80 -17.08 -10.66
N VAL A 158 3.71 -18.31 -10.16
CA VAL A 158 2.83 -18.69 -9.04
C VAL A 158 3.17 -17.92 -7.75
N SER A 159 4.44 -17.56 -7.55
CA SER A 159 4.93 -16.80 -6.40
C SER A 159 4.51 -15.32 -6.40
N HIS A 160 4.00 -14.77 -7.51
CA HIS A 160 3.57 -13.36 -7.60
C HIS A 160 2.58 -12.97 -6.48
N GLY A 161 1.68 -13.88 -6.09
CA GLY A 161 0.74 -13.63 -5.01
C GLY A 161 1.41 -13.51 -3.63
N ASN A 162 2.41 -14.36 -3.36
CA ASN A 162 3.16 -14.33 -2.09
C ASN A 162 4.07 -13.10 -2.02
N PHE A 163 4.71 -12.74 -3.14
CA PHE A 163 5.55 -11.54 -3.20
C PHE A 163 4.74 -10.26 -2.91
N GLY A 164 3.53 -10.16 -3.47
CA GLY A 164 2.60 -9.05 -3.15
C GLY A 164 2.21 -8.98 -1.67
N LYS A 165 1.99 -10.13 -1.01
CA LYS A 165 1.74 -10.16 0.44
C LYS A 165 2.95 -9.66 1.24
N THR A 166 4.16 -10.07 0.86
CA THR A 166 5.40 -9.59 1.50
C THR A 166 5.53 -8.08 1.40
N ILE A 167 5.21 -7.49 0.24
CA ILE A 167 5.21 -6.03 0.06
C ILE A 167 4.23 -5.36 1.02
N ILE A 168 3.00 -5.88 1.17
CA ILE A 168 2.00 -5.31 2.09
C ILE A 168 2.49 -5.36 3.55
N VAL A 169 3.08 -6.49 3.99
CA VAL A 169 3.63 -6.62 5.35
C VAL A 169 4.75 -5.61 5.59
N LEU A 170 5.72 -5.53 4.68
CA LEU A 170 6.86 -4.62 4.81
C LEU A 170 6.41 -3.15 4.73
N ALA A 171 5.41 -2.83 3.90
CA ALA A 171 4.83 -1.50 3.83
C ALA A 171 4.09 -1.11 5.11
N GLY A 172 3.34 -2.05 5.69
CA GLY A 172 2.74 -1.90 7.02
C GLY A 172 3.81 -1.57 8.06
N PHE A 173 4.87 -2.37 8.15
CA PHE A 173 5.99 -2.11 9.05
C PHE A 173 6.64 -0.74 8.81
N ASN A 174 6.83 -0.36 7.54
CA ASN A 174 7.38 0.96 7.19
C ASN A 174 6.49 2.13 7.64
N MET A 175 5.16 1.96 7.58
CA MET A 175 4.19 2.92 8.09
C MET A 175 4.24 3.00 9.63
N LEU A 176 4.38 1.87 10.32
CA LEU A 176 4.54 1.86 11.78
C LEU A 176 5.81 2.63 12.22
N LEU A 177 6.92 2.50 11.48
CA LEU A 177 8.12 3.30 11.72
C LEU A 177 7.84 4.80 11.57
N ALA A 178 7.10 5.20 10.53
CA ALA A 178 6.74 6.60 10.31
C ALA A 178 5.88 7.17 11.45
N ILE A 179 4.82 6.45 11.83
CA ILE A 179 3.93 6.82 12.93
C ILE A 179 4.72 7.01 14.23
N ARG A 180 5.73 6.17 14.49
CA ARG A 180 6.54 6.24 15.72
C ARG A 180 7.26 7.57 15.88
N PHE A 181 7.79 8.14 14.81
CA PHE A 181 8.57 9.39 14.84
C PHE A 181 7.79 10.64 14.43
N TRP A 182 6.52 10.52 14.04
CA TRP A 182 5.64 11.69 13.92
C TRP A 182 5.42 12.35 15.28
N GLY A 183 5.24 13.68 15.26
CA GLY A 183 5.05 14.50 16.46
C GLY A 183 3.66 14.39 17.09
N TRP A 184 2.86 13.40 16.70
CA TRP A 184 1.48 13.22 17.16
C TRP A 184 1.39 12.74 18.60
N ARG A 185 0.25 13.03 19.24
CA ARG A 185 -0.10 12.49 20.55
C ARG A 185 -0.16 10.95 20.52
N ASN A 186 0.11 10.33 21.67
CA ASN A 186 0.21 8.86 21.77
C ASN A 186 -1.12 8.15 21.50
N ASP A 187 -2.23 8.70 21.99
CA ASP A 187 -3.59 8.20 21.70
C ASP A 187 -3.88 8.16 20.19
N TYR A 188 -3.51 9.22 19.47
CA TYR A 188 -3.63 9.29 18.03
C TYR A 188 -2.77 8.24 17.31
N LYS A 189 -1.53 8.05 17.77
CA LYS A 189 -0.63 7.01 17.24
C LYS A 189 -1.18 5.61 17.44
N VAL A 190 -1.79 5.32 18.60
CA VAL A 190 -2.43 4.02 18.87
C VAL A 190 -3.53 3.75 17.86
N GLY A 191 -4.42 4.72 17.61
CA GLY A 191 -5.44 4.59 16.57
C GLY A 191 -4.85 4.31 15.19
N MET A 192 -3.80 5.05 14.82
CA MET A 192 -3.06 4.85 13.55
C MET A 192 -2.39 3.47 13.44
N TYR A 193 -1.83 2.94 14.52
CA TYR A 193 -1.27 1.59 14.54
C TYR A 193 -2.35 0.54 14.31
N ILE A 194 -3.51 0.66 14.98
CA ILE A 194 -4.63 -0.28 14.85
C ILE A 194 -5.10 -0.33 13.40
N VAL A 195 -5.44 0.81 12.79
CA VAL A 195 -5.95 0.82 11.40
C VAL A 195 -4.90 0.35 10.38
N THR A 196 -3.62 0.61 10.64
CA THR A 196 -2.51 0.12 9.80
C THR A 196 -2.38 -1.41 9.89
N VAL A 197 -2.45 -1.97 11.10
CA VAL A 197 -2.40 -3.43 11.30
C VAL A 197 -3.63 -4.09 10.67
N LEU A 198 -4.83 -3.51 10.83
CA LEU A 198 -6.04 -3.99 10.17
C LEU A 198 -5.90 -3.98 8.63
N SER A 199 -5.31 -2.94 8.04
CA SER A 199 -5.00 -2.91 6.61
C SER A 199 -4.13 -4.09 6.18
N VAL A 200 -3.08 -4.41 6.96
CA VAL A 200 -2.22 -5.56 6.70
C VAL A 200 -3.00 -6.88 6.85
N CYS A 201 -3.84 -7.01 7.87
CA CYS A 201 -4.66 -8.20 8.09
C CYS A 201 -5.62 -8.46 6.91
N PHE A 202 -6.36 -7.45 6.46
CA PHE A 202 -7.22 -7.54 5.26
C PHE A 202 -6.39 -7.86 4.01
N GLY A 203 -5.22 -7.23 3.88
CA GLY A 203 -4.31 -7.39 2.75
C GLY A 203 -3.49 -8.70 2.73
N VAL A 204 -3.45 -9.49 3.81
CA VAL A 204 -2.55 -10.66 3.87
C VAL A 204 -3.22 -11.91 4.42
N ILE A 205 -3.88 -11.78 5.56
CA ILE A 205 -4.34 -12.90 6.40
C ILE A 205 -5.73 -13.37 5.97
N TRP A 206 -6.59 -12.44 5.53
CA TRP A 206 -7.99 -12.77 5.25
C TRP A 206 -8.11 -13.94 4.25
N PRO A 207 -8.89 -14.98 4.61
CA PRO A 207 -8.96 -16.22 3.83
C PRO A 207 -9.60 -15.97 2.47
N ARG A 208 -9.21 -16.78 1.50
CA ARG A 208 -9.91 -16.83 0.22
C ARG A 208 -11.20 -17.62 0.41
N PRO A 209 -12.31 -17.20 -0.23
CA PRO A 209 -13.48 -18.06 -0.34
C PRO A 209 -13.06 -19.40 -0.93
N GLU A 210 -13.59 -20.51 -0.41
CA GLU A 210 -13.46 -21.80 -1.08
C GLU A 210 -14.09 -21.68 -2.46
N THR A 211 -13.27 -21.81 -3.51
CA THR A 211 -13.78 -21.97 -4.86
C THR A 211 -14.39 -23.36 -4.93
N LYS A 212 -15.68 -23.50 -5.27
CA LYS A 212 -16.28 -24.81 -5.53
C LYS A 212 -15.40 -25.54 -6.56
N ASP A 213 -14.74 -26.58 -6.10
CA ASP A 213 -13.52 -27.10 -6.71
C ASP A 213 -13.74 -27.55 -8.15
N GLY A 214 -12.94 -27.01 -9.07
CA GLY A 214 -12.72 -27.59 -10.40
C GLY A 214 -13.03 -26.70 -11.61
N GLU A 215 -13.69 -25.55 -11.47
CA GLU A 215 -13.91 -24.66 -12.63
C GLU A 215 -12.67 -23.85 -13.02
N ASP A 216 -11.90 -23.37 -12.03
CA ASP A 216 -10.71 -22.54 -12.29
C ASP A 216 -9.52 -23.32 -12.89
N ASP A 217 -9.44 -24.64 -12.66
CA ASP A 217 -8.41 -25.51 -13.25
C ASP A 217 -8.85 -26.13 -14.60
N LYS A 218 -10.15 -26.10 -14.96
CA LYS A 218 -10.67 -26.64 -16.23
C LYS A 218 -10.64 -25.65 -17.41
N LEU A 219 -10.38 -24.37 -17.17
CA LEU A 219 -10.36 -23.33 -18.20
C LEU A 219 -9.02 -23.23 -18.96
N LEU A 220 -8.05 -24.11 -18.66
CA LEU A 220 -6.81 -24.23 -19.43
C LEU A 220 -6.78 -25.62 -20.06
N PRO A 221 -6.83 -25.74 -21.41
CA PRO A 221 -6.55 -27.03 -22.05
C PRO A 221 -5.13 -27.44 -21.65
N GLY A 222 -5.02 -28.65 -21.08
CA GLY A 222 -3.74 -29.28 -20.76
C GLY A 222 -2.89 -29.54 -22.00
#